data_AF-A0A936VPP1-F1
#
_entry.id   AF-A0A936VPP1-F1
#
_cell.length_a   1.000
_cell.length_b   1.000
_cell.length_c   1.000
_cell.angle_alpha   90.00
_cell.angle_beta   90.00
_cell.angle_gamma   90.00
#
_symmetry.space_group_name_H-M   'P 1'
#
loop_
_entity.id
_entity.type
_entity.pdbx_description
1 polymer ?
#
loop_
_entity_poly.entity_id
_entity_poly.type
_entity_poly.pdbx_seq_one_letter_code
_entity_poly.pdbx_strand_id
1 'polypeptide(L)'
;MKKHSKLDYVFAIIRVETSGDYSWENRITVTKIIKDEAIAQREAERLNKLNAEKGCLYFWQLTRMEPDSGAPLPEHEKKDRQHTSDEHAC
;
A
#
# COMPACT_ATOMS: atom_id res chain seq x y z
N MET A 1 -8.18 19.06 27.22
CA MET A 1 -8.58 17.65 26.98
C MET A 1 -8.26 17.31 25.54
N LYS A 2 -7.30 16.42 25.27
CA LYS A 2 -7.03 15.95 23.90
C LYS A 2 -8.21 15.08 23.47
N LYS A 3 -8.93 15.48 22.42
CA LYS A 3 -9.91 14.60 21.75
C LYS A 3 -9.12 13.39 21.25
N HIS A 4 -9.40 12.20 21.79
CA HIS A 4 -8.99 10.97 21.15
C HIS A 4 -9.85 10.83 19.88
N SER A 5 -9.27 11.21 18.74
CA SER A 5 -9.87 10.94 17.44
C SER A 5 -10.12 9.44 17.34
N LYS A 6 -11.36 9.05 17.02
CA LYS A 6 -11.66 7.67 16.63
C LYS A 6 -11.01 7.51 15.26
N LEU A 7 -9.89 6.80 15.21
CA LEU A 7 -9.23 6.49 13.94
C LEU A 7 -10.18 5.71 13.04
N ASP A 8 -10.12 5.97 11.74
CA ASP A 8 -10.95 5.29 10.76
C ASP A 8 -10.44 3.85 10.59
N TYR A 9 -11.34 2.89 10.77
CA TYR A 9 -11.03 1.48 10.52
C TYR A 9 -11.01 1.21 9.02
N VAL A 10 -9.94 0.58 8.56
CA VAL A 10 -9.73 0.21 7.16
C VAL A 10 -9.11 -1.18 7.07
N PHE A 11 -9.18 -1.81 5.91
CA PHE A 11 -8.63 -3.12 5.64
C PHE A 11 -7.49 -2.99 4.63
N ALA A 12 -6.29 -3.39 5.04
CA ALA A 12 -5.13 -3.43 4.17
C ALA A 12 -5.07 -4.78 3.45
N ILE A 13 -4.94 -4.77 2.13
CA ILE A 13 -4.58 -5.94 1.33
C ILE A 13 -3.06 -6.06 1.35
N ILE A 14 -2.57 -7.19 1.83
CA ILE A 14 -1.15 -7.46 2.02
C ILE A 14 -0.75 -8.59 1.07
N ARG A 15 0.29 -8.36 0.29
CA ARG A 15 0.99 -9.37 -0.51
C ARG A 15 2.21 -9.85 0.26
N VAL A 16 2.44 -11.17 0.25
CA VAL A 16 3.65 -11.80 0.77
C VAL A 16 4.26 -12.67 -0.29
N GLU A 17 5.53 -12.44 -0.64
CA GLU A 17 6.28 -13.38 -1.49
C GLU A 17 6.55 -14.65 -0.70
N THR A 18 6.17 -15.83 -1.20
CA THR A 18 6.43 -17.11 -0.54
C THR A 18 7.68 -17.80 -1.04
N SER A 19 8.20 -17.39 -2.21
CA SER A 19 9.45 -17.85 -2.79
C SER A 19 10.49 -16.72 -2.87
N GLY A 20 11.76 -17.11 -3.00
CA GLY A 20 12.89 -16.18 -3.10
C GLY A 20 13.55 -15.84 -1.77
N ASP A 21 14.78 -15.34 -1.86
CA ASP A 21 15.58 -14.90 -0.72
C ASP A 21 15.49 -13.36 -0.61
N TYR A 22 14.37 -12.90 -0.07
CA TYR A 22 14.10 -11.49 0.18
C TYR A 22 14.15 -11.22 1.68
N SER A 23 14.73 -10.08 2.07
CA SER A 23 14.55 -9.56 3.43
C SER A 23 13.07 -9.28 3.69
N TRP A 24 12.66 -9.28 4.96
CA TRP A 24 11.24 -9.14 5.34
C TRP A 24 10.60 -7.86 4.81
N GLU A 25 11.36 -6.77 4.77
CA GLU A 25 10.93 -5.45 4.29
C GLU A 25 10.57 -5.45 2.80
N ASN A 26 11.25 -6.29 2.00
CA ASN A 26 11.00 -6.43 0.57
C ASN A 26 10.03 -7.59 0.25
N ARG A 27 9.72 -8.42 1.25
CA ARG A 27 8.86 -9.61 1.11
C ARG A 27 7.38 -9.31 1.30
N ILE A 28 7.06 -8.24 2.03
CA ILE A 28 5.70 -7.90 2.46
C ILE A 28 5.33 -6.53 1.90
N THR A 29 4.20 -6.42 1.22
CA THR A 29 3.74 -5.16 0.63
C THR A 29 2.26 -4.93 0.87
N VAL A 30 1.89 -3.73 1.31
CA VAL A 30 0.49 -3.28 1.31
C VAL A 30 0.14 -2.81 -0.10
N THR A 31 -0.75 -3.54 -0.78
CA THR A 31 -1.09 -3.26 -2.19
C THR A 31 -2.32 -2.39 -2.34
N LYS A 32 -3.22 -2.40 -1.35
CA LYS A 32 -4.49 -1.65 -1.40
C LYS A 32 -5.04 -1.41 0.00
N ILE A 33 -5.71 -0.28 0.19
CA ILE A 33 -6.51 0.01 1.39
C ILE A 33 -7.98 0.08 0.98
N ILE A 34 -8.85 -0.65 1.70
CA ILE A 34 -10.28 -0.76 1.43
C ILE A 34 -11.05 -0.47 2.72
N LYS A 35 -12.14 0.31 2.65
CA LYS A 35 -12.95 0.65 3.84
C LYS A 35 -13.97 -0.41 4.24
N ASP A 36 -14.36 -1.28 3.31
CA ASP A 36 -15.37 -2.31 3.50
C ASP A 36 -14.74 -3.71 3.59
N GLU A 37 -15.14 -4.47 4.61
CA GLU A 37 -14.60 -5.81 4.89
C GLU A 37 -14.92 -6.82 3.78
N ALA A 38 -16.18 -6.85 3.32
CA ALA A 38 -16.62 -7.81 2.33
C ALA A 38 -15.94 -7.57 0.97
N ILE A 39 -15.66 -6.32 0.62
CA ILE A 39 -14.85 -5.96 -0.55
C ILE A 39 -13.40 -6.41 -0.35
N ALA A 40 -12.81 -6.20 0.84
CA ALA A 40 -11.44 -6.62 1.14
C ALA A 40 -11.26 -8.13 1.03
N GLN A 41 -12.20 -8.90 1.58
CA GLN A 41 -12.21 -10.35 1.46
C GLN A 41 -12.28 -10.81 0.00
N ARG A 42 -13.29 -10.34 -0.75
CA ARG A 42 -13.44 -10.71 -2.18
C ARG A 42 -12.20 -10.34 -3.00
N GLU A 43 -11.56 -9.22 -2.67
CA GLU A 43 -10.36 -8.78 -3.38
C GLU A 43 -9.16 -9.70 -3.09
N ALA A 44 -8.94 -10.08 -1.82
CA ALA A 44 -7.89 -11.04 -1.47
C ALA A 44 -8.11 -12.40 -2.14
N GLU A 45 -9.34 -12.92 -2.13
CA GLU A 45 -9.71 -14.16 -2.83
C GLU A 45 -9.46 -14.07 -4.34
N ARG A 46 -9.89 -12.97 -4.97
CA ARG A 46 -9.66 -12.71 -6.40
C ARG A 46 -8.17 -12.66 -6.73
N LEU A 47 -7.37 -11.98 -5.91
CA LEU A 47 -5.92 -11.83 -6.11
C LEU A 47 -5.19 -13.16 -5.94
N ASN A 48 -5.55 -13.96 -4.93
CA ASN A 48 -5.00 -15.31 -4.78
C ASN A 48 -5.36 -16.19 -5.98
N LYS A 49 -6.61 -16.17 -6.44
CA LYS A 49 -7.03 -16.90 -7.64
C LYS A 49 -6.23 -16.49 -8.87
N LEU A 50 -5.98 -15.20 -9.05
CA LEU A 50 -5.24 -14.65 -10.19
C LEU A 50 -3.74 -14.95 -10.15
N ASN A 51 -3.18 -15.21 -8.96
CA ASN A 51 -1.73 -15.33 -8.76
C ASN A 51 -1.30 -16.66 -8.10
N ALA A 52 -2.16 -17.69 -8.13
CA ALA A 52 -1.97 -18.94 -7.39
C ALA A 52 -0.60 -19.62 -7.61
N GLU A 53 0.01 -19.45 -8.78
CA GLU A 53 1.28 -20.09 -9.15
C GLU A 53 2.46 -19.13 -9.18
N LYS A 54 2.29 -17.88 -8.73
CA LYS A 54 3.33 -16.83 -8.82
C LYS A 54 4.20 -16.71 -7.58
N GLY A 55 4.19 -17.72 -6.70
CA GLY A 55 4.99 -17.70 -5.47
C GLY A 55 4.64 -16.53 -4.55
N CYS A 56 3.38 -16.12 -4.50
CA CYS A 56 2.92 -15.08 -3.60
C CYS A 56 1.52 -15.39 -3.05
N LEU A 57 1.23 -14.84 -1.88
CA LEU A 57 -0.06 -14.95 -1.21
C LEU A 57 -0.60 -13.56 -0.88
N TYR A 58 -1.92 -13.46 -0.90
CA TYR A 58 -2.64 -12.25 -0.53
C TYR A 58 -3.53 -12.53 0.68
N PHE A 59 -3.56 -11.63 1.64
CA PHE A 59 -4.56 -11.63 2.71
C PHE A 59 -4.95 -10.20 3.04
N TRP A 60 -5.99 -10.04 3.85
CA TRP A 60 -6.43 -8.74 4.33
C TRP A 60 -6.29 -8.66 5.85
N GLN A 61 -6.04 -7.45 6.36
CA GLN A 61 -5.90 -7.20 7.79
C GLN A 61 -6.63 -5.90 8.16
N LEU A 62 -7.46 -5.95 9.20
CA LEU A 62 -8.04 -4.75 9.81
C LEU A 62 -6.94 -3.89 10.42
N THR A 63 -6.92 -2.61 10.07
CA THR A 63 -5.99 -1.61 10.57
C THR A 63 -6.68 -0.25 10.73
N ARG A 64 -5.92 0.78 11.07
CA ARG A 64 -6.41 2.13 11.34
C ARG A 64 -5.74 3.13 10.40
N MET A 65 -6.53 4.05 9.84
CA MET A 65 -6.03 5.17 9.07
C MET A 65 -5.87 6.38 10.01
N GLU A 66 -4.65 6.92 10.06
CA GLU A 66 -4.40 8.21 10.69
C GLU A 66 -5.01 9.32 9.83
N PRO A 67 -5.62 10.35 10.43
CA PRO A 67 -6.07 11.51 9.68
C PRO A 67 -4.87 12.16 9.00
N ASP A 68 -5.08 12.61 7.76
CA ASP A 68 -4.06 13.38 7.06
C ASP A 68 -3.72 14.60 7.92
N SER A 69 -2.44 14.72 8.29
CA SER A 69 -1.98 15.79 9.18
C SER A 69 -2.11 17.18 8.55
N GLY A 70 -2.41 17.24 7.24
CA GLY A 70 -2.46 18.49 6.48
C GLY A 70 -1.09 19.19 6.42
N ALA A 71 -0.03 18.54 6.90
CA ALA A 71 1.31 19.06 6.83
C ALA A 71 1.73 19.08 5.35
N PRO A 72 2.13 20.24 4.80
CA PRO A 72 2.66 20.27 3.46
C PRO A 72 3.85 19.31 3.38
N LEU A 73 3.92 18.55 2.28
CA LEU A 73 5.09 17.72 1.98
C LEU A 73 6.36 18.57 2.19
N PRO A 74 7.35 18.05 2.92
CA PRO A 74 8.54 18.82 3.24
C PRO A 74 9.22 19.23 1.92
N GLU A 75 9.65 20.50 1.84
CA GLU A 75 10.05 21.14 0.57
C GLU A 75 11.18 20.43 -0.18
N HIS A 76 11.94 19.54 0.48
CA HIS A 76 13.01 18.78 -0.13
C HIS A 76 12.53 17.74 -1.16
N GLU A 77 11.28 17.27 -1.11
CA GLU A 77 10.73 16.33 -2.09
C GLU A 77 10.15 17.00 -3.35
N LYS A 78 10.09 18.34 -3.39
CA LYS A 78 9.59 19.09 -4.57
C LYS A 78 10.62 19.18 -5.70
N LYS A 79 11.89 18.84 -5.46
CA LYS A 79 12.99 19.03 -6.44
C LYS A 79 13.17 17.90 -7.46
N ASP A 80 12.66 16.70 -7.20
CA ASP A 80 13.00 15.53 -8.04
C ASP A 80 12.04 15.27 -9.22
N ARG A 81 11.01 16.12 -9.43
CA ARG A 81 10.10 16.00 -10.60
C ARG A 81 10.33 17.00 -11.71
N GLN A 82 11.41 17.77 -11.67
CA GLN A 82 11.76 18.76 -12.70
C GLN A 82 13.14 18.49 -13.30
N HIS A 83 13.43 17.24 -13.69
CA HIS A 83 14.62 17.00 -14.53
C HIS A 83 14.58 15.70 -15.35
N THR A 84 13.51 15.44 -16.10
CA THR A 84 13.57 14.51 -17.25
C THR A 84 12.59 14.95 -18.34
N SER A 85 12.83 16.11 -18.93
CA SER A 85 12.18 16.48 -20.20
C SER A 85 13.07 17.48 -20.91
N ASP A 86 14.22 17.02 -21.39
CA ASP A 86 15.00 17.63 -22.47
C ASP A 86 16.16 16.70 -22.79
N GLU A 87 15.91 15.67 -23.61
CA GLU A 87 16.93 15.06 -24.47
C GLU A 87 16.23 14.07 -25.42
N HIS A 88 15.76 14.60 -26.57
CA HIS A 88 15.81 13.96 -27.89
C HIS A 88 15.20 14.91 -28.93
N ALA A 89 16.01 15.89 -29.34
CA ALA A 89 15.84 16.58 -30.62
C ALA A 89 17.24 16.83 -31.21
N CYS A 90 17.74 15.84 -31.94
CA CYS A 90 18.71 15.98 -33.02
C CYS A 90 18.44 14.88 -34.04
#